data_AF-A0A0W4ZBK3-F1
#
_entry.id   AF-A0A0W4ZBK3-F1
#
_cell.length_a   1.000
_cell.length_b   1.000
_cell.length_c   1.000
_cell.angle_alpha   90.00
_cell.angle_beta   90.00
_cell.angle_gamma   90.00
#
_symmetry.space_group_name_H-M   'P 1'
#
loop_
_entity.id
_entity.type
_entity.pdbx_description
1 polymer ?
#
loop_
_entity_poly.entity_id
_entity_poly.type
_entity_poly.pdbx_seq_one_letter_code
_entity_poly.pdbx_strand_id
1 'polypeptide(L)'
;YPKEDDFSSYIKAHSGQFNALTSSEETNYFFHIAPDYFEEALDRFSQFFIVPLFPRTAVYQEIHAINSEFKKNQQNEEWNILQLEKSLSNEKSPYYKFGTGNYQTLMDNPKKNGKDILEEVKNFYLKYYSANLMKLVVISKESLDELQGLIIKYFSQIPDKGIQRPQFMEKPFTDKHLGMQCWYKSAKDSIKMTLTFPIEFQTILYKSNSFAYLRYLLEHQASNSLYDFLSKKGWIFSINIDIEYIVSNVNFFRIILVLTSKGLDEYEDLIVSIFQYLDFLRNIGPQEWIFNELKQLDDMFFRFSDYTTSFRRASILSNVMQKTYLNYSDLLKYSFLSEYNSQHIIDLLDLLCQNNYLLSISSKTKPGDWNAKEFWYGSEYKFESLPKTLVRKTNNLVTNGLFKLPNSNKYISEEFFIKPPSENRVDKLHLAYSTDVLRYWYKDDMHSNPKTYLFLFFKLPGYSDTPLQQTQLKVYINMLFNSIVEIVYYADIAGYQISILPHKSGFQLSIYGFNGKMLELLEDILDAFLNFQPTLSKYNFFKERLKSDIDIDSIEPAKQIKSVISSYTETYWPYSEILNALELLTFADIEM
;
A
#
# COMPACT_ATOMS: atom_id res chain seq x y z
N TYR A 1 -17.27 -20.95 -28.90
CA TYR A 1 -17.75 -21.40 -27.58
C TYR A 1 -19.03 -20.65 -27.19
N PRO A 2 -20.22 -21.07 -27.66
CA PRO A 2 -21.45 -20.28 -27.52
C PRO A 2 -22.17 -20.44 -26.17
N LYS A 3 -21.81 -21.42 -25.34
CA LYS A 3 -22.37 -21.58 -24.00
C LYS A 3 -21.79 -20.49 -23.09
N GLU A 4 -22.65 -19.86 -22.29
CA GLU A 4 -22.32 -18.68 -21.48
C GLU A 4 -21.19 -18.92 -20.48
N ASP A 5 -21.16 -20.09 -19.85
CA ASP A 5 -20.19 -20.45 -18.83
C ASP A 5 -18.99 -21.28 -19.35
N ASP A 6 -18.89 -21.52 -20.67
CA ASP A 6 -17.96 -22.49 -21.26
C ASP A 6 -16.50 -22.27 -20.82
N PHE A 7 -16.00 -21.04 -20.94
CA PHE A 7 -14.66 -20.67 -20.48
C PHE A 7 -14.52 -20.87 -18.97
N SER A 8 -15.46 -20.35 -18.18
CA SER A 8 -15.37 -20.40 -16.72
C SER A 8 -15.40 -21.83 -16.17
N SER A 9 -16.22 -22.69 -16.78
CA SER A 9 -16.37 -24.10 -16.44
C SER A 9 -15.12 -24.90 -16.86
N TYR A 10 -14.56 -24.62 -18.04
CA TYR A 10 -13.30 -25.23 -18.49
C TYR A 10 -12.13 -24.88 -17.58
N ILE A 11 -11.96 -23.60 -17.22
CA ILE A 11 -10.87 -23.17 -16.33
C ILE A 11 -11.01 -23.84 -14.95
N LYS A 12 -12.21 -23.82 -14.34
CA LYS A 12 -12.44 -24.42 -13.01
C LYS A 12 -12.26 -25.94 -12.99
N ALA A 13 -12.66 -26.63 -14.06
CA ALA A 13 -12.51 -28.09 -14.17
C ALA A 13 -11.05 -28.56 -14.20
N HIS A 14 -10.12 -27.67 -14.59
CA HIS A 14 -8.71 -27.97 -14.75
C HIS A 14 -7.82 -27.18 -13.76
N SER A 15 -8.35 -26.96 -12.55
CA SER A 15 -7.65 -26.31 -11.43
C SER A 15 -7.09 -24.91 -11.76
N GLY A 16 -7.71 -24.22 -12.72
CA GLY A 16 -7.35 -22.87 -13.09
C GLY A 16 -8.17 -21.82 -12.37
N GLN A 17 -7.74 -20.57 -12.51
CA GLN A 17 -8.47 -19.38 -12.06
C GLN A 17 -8.41 -18.31 -13.14
N PHE A 18 -9.42 -17.47 -13.19
CA PHE A 18 -9.48 -16.33 -14.09
C PHE A 18 -10.05 -15.12 -13.36
N ASN A 19 -9.70 -13.93 -13.84
CA ASN A 19 -10.31 -12.69 -13.40
C ASN A 19 -10.20 -11.63 -14.50
N ALA A 20 -10.92 -10.53 -14.31
CA ALA A 20 -10.76 -9.32 -15.11
C ALA A 20 -10.81 -8.10 -14.19
N LEU A 21 -10.15 -7.03 -14.60
CA LEU A 21 -10.21 -5.74 -13.93
C LEU A 21 -10.34 -4.63 -14.96
N THR A 22 -11.10 -3.61 -14.60
CA THR A 22 -11.28 -2.40 -15.40
C THR A 22 -10.77 -1.23 -14.59
N SER A 23 -9.81 -0.50 -15.14
CA SER A 23 -9.35 0.78 -14.61
C SER A 23 -9.83 1.91 -15.55
N SER A 24 -9.37 3.14 -15.34
CA SER A 24 -9.82 4.29 -16.11
C SER A 24 -9.46 4.23 -17.60
N GLU A 25 -8.37 3.54 -17.98
CA GLU A 25 -7.84 3.52 -19.35
C GLU A 25 -7.63 2.12 -19.93
N GLU A 26 -7.79 1.06 -19.13
CA GLU A 26 -7.50 -0.30 -19.55
C GLU A 26 -8.50 -1.31 -18.97
N THR A 27 -8.66 -2.40 -19.69
CA THR A 27 -9.35 -3.60 -19.21
C THR A 27 -8.38 -4.77 -19.34
N ASN A 28 -8.05 -5.41 -18.22
CA ASN A 28 -7.08 -6.50 -18.16
C ASN A 28 -7.83 -7.79 -17.85
N TYR A 29 -7.72 -8.75 -18.77
CA TYR A 29 -8.27 -10.10 -18.64
C TYR A 29 -7.13 -11.08 -18.46
N PHE A 30 -7.21 -11.97 -17.48
CA PHE A 30 -6.11 -12.88 -17.16
C PHE A 30 -6.60 -14.19 -16.55
N PHE A 31 -5.90 -15.27 -16.87
CA PHE A 31 -6.18 -16.60 -16.34
C PHE A 31 -4.90 -17.40 -16.12
N HIS A 32 -5.00 -18.47 -15.33
CA HIS A 32 -4.03 -19.55 -15.33
C HIS A 32 -4.75 -20.89 -15.36
N ILE A 33 -4.06 -21.92 -15.82
CA ILE A 33 -4.56 -23.29 -15.92
C ILE A 33 -3.37 -24.26 -15.87
N ALA A 34 -3.63 -25.53 -15.57
CA ALA A 34 -2.61 -26.57 -15.69
C ALA A 34 -2.08 -26.66 -17.15
N PRO A 35 -0.77 -26.88 -17.35
CA PRO A 35 -0.13 -26.76 -18.67
C PRO A 35 -0.75 -27.61 -19.79
N ASP A 36 -1.22 -28.82 -19.47
CA ASP A 36 -1.73 -29.76 -20.47
C ASP A 36 -3.08 -29.32 -21.09
N TYR A 37 -3.73 -28.33 -20.48
CA TYR A 37 -5.01 -27.77 -20.92
C TYR A 37 -4.88 -26.35 -21.49
N PHE A 38 -3.64 -25.86 -21.60
CA PHE A 38 -3.34 -24.46 -21.89
C PHE A 38 -3.81 -24.02 -23.28
N GLU A 39 -3.54 -24.80 -24.33
CA GLU A 39 -3.90 -24.44 -25.71
C GLU A 39 -5.43 -24.27 -25.88
N GLU A 40 -6.23 -25.20 -25.35
CA GLU A 40 -7.70 -25.14 -25.43
C GLU A 40 -8.28 -23.97 -24.61
N ALA A 41 -7.64 -23.61 -23.49
CA ALA A 41 -8.00 -22.42 -22.74
C ALA A 41 -7.66 -21.14 -23.52
N LEU A 42 -6.51 -21.13 -24.21
CA LEU A 42 -6.06 -20.00 -25.02
C LEU A 42 -7.00 -19.74 -26.20
N ASP A 43 -7.49 -20.79 -26.86
CA ASP A 43 -8.51 -20.70 -27.90
C ASP A 43 -9.80 -20.07 -27.36
N ARG A 44 -10.34 -20.59 -26.26
CA ARG A 44 -11.55 -20.04 -25.64
C ARG A 44 -11.38 -18.57 -25.27
N PHE A 45 -10.23 -18.23 -24.71
CA PHE A 45 -9.91 -16.89 -24.28
C PHE A 45 -9.80 -15.92 -25.46
N SER A 46 -9.20 -16.33 -26.58
CA SER A 46 -9.06 -15.46 -27.75
C SER A 46 -10.41 -15.07 -28.36
N GLN A 47 -11.43 -15.94 -28.26
CA GLN A 47 -12.77 -15.65 -28.76
C GLN A 47 -13.44 -14.43 -28.10
N PHE A 48 -13.01 -14.02 -26.89
CA PHE A 48 -13.49 -12.79 -26.24
C PHE A 48 -13.18 -11.55 -27.09
N PHE A 49 -12.07 -11.61 -27.84
CA PHE A 49 -11.52 -10.49 -28.62
C PHE A 49 -11.79 -10.62 -30.13
N ILE A 50 -12.38 -11.74 -30.57
CA ILE A 50 -12.71 -12.00 -31.98
C ILE A 50 -14.21 -11.85 -32.22
N VAL A 51 -15.03 -12.63 -31.50
CA VAL A 51 -16.47 -12.73 -31.78
C VAL A 51 -17.29 -13.00 -30.49
N PRO A 52 -17.32 -12.05 -29.53
CA PRO A 52 -18.19 -12.14 -28.38
C PRO A 52 -19.66 -12.01 -28.79
N LEU A 53 -20.53 -12.83 -28.18
CA LEU A 53 -21.94 -12.92 -28.55
C LEU A 53 -22.82 -11.82 -27.91
N PHE A 54 -22.40 -11.26 -26.78
CA PHE A 54 -23.18 -10.35 -25.94
C PHE A 54 -24.64 -10.81 -25.73
N PRO A 55 -24.89 -11.98 -25.10
CA PRO A 55 -26.25 -12.42 -24.81
C PRO A 55 -26.99 -11.35 -24.00
N ARG A 56 -28.19 -10.95 -24.46
CA ARG A 56 -28.98 -9.90 -23.81
C ARG A 56 -29.24 -10.21 -22.32
N THR A 57 -29.49 -11.47 -22.00
CA THR A 57 -29.68 -11.94 -20.62
C THR A 57 -28.45 -11.70 -19.76
N ALA A 58 -27.26 -12.03 -20.25
CA ALA A 58 -25.99 -11.82 -19.56
C ALA A 58 -25.74 -10.33 -19.29
N VAL A 59 -25.99 -9.46 -20.27
CA VAL A 59 -25.84 -8.00 -20.10
C VAL A 59 -26.77 -7.46 -19.01
N TYR A 60 -28.04 -7.91 -18.95
CA TYR A 60 -28.94 -7.48 -17.88
C TYR A 60 -28.57 -8.04 -16.51
N GLN A 61 -28.13 -9.31 -16.44
CA GLN A 61 -27.61 -9.89 -15.20
C GLN A 61 -26.40 -9.13 -14.68
N GLU A 62 -25.48 -8.74 -15.57
CA GLU A 62 -24.32 -7.93 -15.20
C GLU A 62 -24.72 -6.55 -14.67
N ILE A 63 -25.73 -5.90 -15.25
CA ILE A 63 -26.27 -4.64 -14.71
C ILE A 63 -26.84 -4.83 -13.30
N HIS A 64 -27.49 -5.96 -13.01
CA HIS A 64 -27.96 -6.30 -11.66
C HIS A 64 -26.80 -6.49 -10.67
N ALA A 65 -25.69 -7.11 -11.12
CA ALA A 65 -24.48 -7.26 -10.33
C ALA A 65 -23.82 -5.89 -10.04
N ILE A 66 -23.63 -5.05 -11.06
CA ILE A 66 -23.10 -3.68 -10.93
C ILE A 66 -23.94 -2.84 -9.97
N ASN A 67 -25.27 -2.92 -10.06
CA ASN A 67 -26.13 -2.18 -9.13
C ASN A 67 -26.02 -2.70 -7.68
N SER A 68 -25.78 -4.00 -7.49
CA SER A 68 -25.49 -4.56 -6.18
C SER A 68 -24.14 -4.08 -5.64
N GLU A 69 -23.14 -3.98 -6.50
CA GLU A 69 -21.83 -3.40 -6.18
C GLU A 69 -21.96 -1.92 -5.79
N PHE A 70 -22.70 -1.11 -6.55
CA PHE A 70 -22.99 0.27 -6.19
C PHE A 70 -23.61 0.41 -4.79
N LYS A 71 -24.61 -0.42 -4.47
CA LYS A 71 -25.25 -0.44 -3.13
C LYS A 71 -24.28 -0.87 -2.03
N LYS A 72 -23.38 -1.81 -2.33
CA LYS A 72 -22.30 -2.19 -1.40
C LYS A 72 -21.34 -1.03 -1.16
N ASN A 73 -20.93 -0.34 -2.22
CA ASN A 73 -19.98 0.76 -2.16
C ASN A 73 -20.55 1.99 -1.43
N GLN A 74 -21.88 2.17 -1.37
CA GLN A 74 -22.53 3.19 -0.53
C GLN A 74 -22.12 3.11 0.95
N GLN A 75 -21.86 1.90 1.46
CA GLN A 75 -21.43 1.70 2.85
C GLN A 75 -19.90 1.77 3.02
N ASN A 76 -19.15 1.92 1.93
CA ASN A 76 -17.70 2.00 1.95
C ASN A 76 -17.25 3.46 1.86
N GLU A 77 -16.70 3.97 2.94
CA GLU A 77 -16.24 5.35 3.06
C GLU A 77 -15.16 5.75 2.04
N GLU A 78 -14.26 4.85 1.65
CA GLU A 78 -13.21 5.17 0.67
C GLU A 78 -13.82 5.49 -0.70
N TRP A 79 -14.83 4.72 -1.11
CA TRP A 79 -15.59 4.98 -2.34
C TRP A 79 -16.39 6.28 -2.26
N ASN A 80 -16.97 6.59 -1.10
CA ASN A 80 -17.70 7.83 -0.87
C ASN A 80 -16.78 9.06 -1.01
N ILE A 81 -15.62 9.04 -0.35
CA ILE A 81 -14.65 10.15 -0.39
C ILE A 81 -14.11 10.33 -1.81
N LEU A 82 -13.74 9.23 -2.47
CA LEU A 82 -13.26 9.26 -3.86
C LEU A 82 -14.31 9.87 -4.79
N GLN A 83 -15.57 9.43 -4.71
CA GLN A 83 -16.61 9.95 -5.58
C GLN A 83 -16.99 11.40 -5.25
N LEU A 84 -16.93 11.83 -3.98
CA LEU A 84 -17.11 13.23 -3.63
C LEU A 84 -16.02 14.10 -4.26
N GLU A 85 -14.76 13.71 -4.15
CA GLU A 85 -13.66 14.47 -4.76
C GLU A 85 -13.85 14.59 -6.28
N LYS A 86 -14.28 13.50 -6.94
CA LYS A 86 -14.62 13.50 -8.36
C LYS A 86 -15.78 14.45 -8.68
N SER A 87 -16.86 14.40 -7.90
CA SER A 87 -18.02 15.28 -8.05
C SER A 87 -17.69 16.76 -7.78
N LEU A 88 -16.62 17.06 -7.03
CA LEU A 88 -16.10 18.40 -6.79
C LEU A 88 -14.99 18.81 -7.78
N SER A 89 -14.64 17.97 -8.75
CA SER A 89 -13.66 18.28 -9.77
C SER A 89 -14.30 18.96 -11.00
N ASN A 90 -13.47 19.43 -11.92
CA ASN A 90 -13.89 20.03 -13.19
C ASN A 90 -14.78 19.05 -14.00
N GLU A 91 -16.04 19.42 -14.25
CA GLU A 91 -17.03 18.62 -14.99
C GLU A 91 -16.57 18.21 -16.40
N LYS A 92 -15.64 18.97 -17.01
CA LYS A 92 -15.06 18.64 -18.32
C LYS A 92 -13.99 17.55 -18.24
N SER A 93 -13.39 17.35 -17.07
CA SER A 93 -12.38 16.32 -16.85
C SER A 93 -13.04 14.94 -16.82
N PRO A 94 -12.41 13.89 -17.41
CA PRO A 94 -12.90 12.53 -17.24
C PRO A 94 -12.93 12.08 -15.78
N TYR A 95 -12.13 12.71 -14.90
CA TYR A 95 -12.13 12.41 -13.47
C TYR A 95 -13.48 12.66 -12.81
N TYR A 96 -14.28 13.60 -13.31
CA TYR A 96 -15.61 13.90 -12.76
C TYR A 96 -16.61 12.72 -12.85
N LYS A 97 -16.41 11.80 -13.79
CA LYS A 97 -17.40 10.76 -14.11
C LYS A 97 -17.63 9.77 -12.98
N PHE A 98 -18.88 9.38 -12.76
CA PHE A 98 -19.21 8.23 -11.92
C PHE A 98 -18.87 6.91 -12.65
N GLY A 99 -17.87 6.20 -12.12
CA GLY A 99 -17.26 5.04 -12.79
C GLY A 99 -17.98 3.72 -12.53
N THR A 100 -18.56 3.54 -11.34
CA THR A 100 -19.20 2.28 -10.93
C THR A 100 -20.43 1.96 -11.79
N GLY A 101 -21.26 2.96 -12.07
CA GLY A 101 -22.56 2.76 -12.70
C GLY A 101 -23.61 2.17 -11.75
N ASN A 102 -24.88 2.25 -12.15
CA ASN A 102 -26.03 1.67 -11.45
C ASN A 102 -27.23 1.57 -12.41
N TYR A 103 -28.41 1.18 -11.92
CA TYR A 103 -29.62 1.16 -12.77
C TYR A 103 -29.95 2.50 -13.41
N GLN A 104 -29.74 3.61 -12.70
CA GLN A 104 -30.03 4.93 -13.25
C GLN A 104 -29.14 5.20 -14.48
N THR A 105 -27.84 4.90 -14.42
CA THR A 105 -26.90 5.18 -15.51
C THR A 105 -26.93 4.15 -16.63
N LEU A 106 -27.25 2.88 -16.33
CA LEU A 106 -27.15 1.76 -17.27
C LEU A 106 -28.51 1.28 -17.81
N MET A 107 -29.63 1.65 -17.18
CA MET A 107 -30.97 1.27 -17.64
C MET A 107 -31.87 2.49 -17.85
N ASP A 108 -32.12 3.28 -16.80
CA ASP A 108 -33.16 4.30 -16.83
C ASP A 108 -32.80 5.47 -17.76
N ASN A 109 -31.59 6.01 -17.64
CA ASN A 109 -31.13 7.12 -18.47
C ASN A 109 -30.97 6.72 -19.95
N PRO A 110 -30.33 5.58 -20.30
CA PRO A 110 -30.30 5.12 -21.68
C PRO A 110 -31.70 4.94 -22.27
N LYS A 111 -32.61 4.29 -21.55
CA LYS A 111 -33.99 4.07 -22.00
C LYS A 111 -34.75 5.37 -22.23
N LYS A 112 -34.62 6.34 -21.33
CA LYS A 112 -35.21 7.70 -21.49
C LYS A 112 -34.67 8.43 -22.71
N ASN A 113 -33.39 8.19 -23.06
CA ASN A 113 -32.73 8.78 -24.21
C ASN A 113 -32.88 7.95 -25.50
N GLY A 114 -33.75 6.93 -25.52
CA GLY A 114 -34.00 6.10 -26.70
C GLY A 114 -32.83 5.17 -27.08
N LYS A 115 -31.94 4.85 -26.13
CA LYS A 115 -30.77 3.99 -26.34
C LYS A 115 -31.00 2.58 -25.77
N ASP A 116 -30.56 1.57 -26.51
CA ASP A 116 -30.48 0.19 -26.02
C ASP A 116 -29.07 -0.08 -25.49
N ILE A 117 -28.98 -0.43 -24.20
CA ILE A 117 -27.71 -0.69 -23.53
C ILE A 117 -26.92 -1.84 -24.18
N LEU A 118 -27.60 -2.86 -24.73
CA LEU A 118 -26.93 -3.96 -25.41
C LEU A 118 -26.20 -3.46 -26.67
N GLU A 119 -26.85 -2.57 -27.43
CA GLU A 119 -26.24 -1.99 -28.63
C GLU A 119 -25.11 -1.03 -28.27
N GLU A 120 -25.22 -0.28 -27.17
CA GLU A 120 -24.12 0.55 -26.67
C GLU A 120 -22.90 -0.28 -26.24
N VAL A 121 -23.09 -1.44 -25.59
CA VAL A 121 -22.00 -2.38 -25.25
C VAL A 121 -21.33 -2.91 -26.52
N LYS A 122 -22.12 -3.35 -27.51
CA LYS A 122 -21.58 -3.79 -28.80
C LYS A 122 -20.83 -2.67 -29.52
N ASN A 123 -21.38 -1.47 -29.54
CA ASN A 123 -20.76 -0.30 -30.15
C ASN A 123 -19.43 0.05 -29.45
N PHE A 124 -19.38 -0.03 -28.12
CA PHE A 124 -18.15 0.17 -27.37
C PHE A 124 -17.07 -0.86 -27.75
N TYR A 125 -17.45 -2.14 -27.79
CA TYR A 125 -16.54 -3.22 -28.21
C TYR A 125 -16.05 -3.02 -29.65
N LEU A 126 -16.98 -2.80 -30.58
CA LEU A 126 -16.68 -2.55 -31.98
C LEU A 126 -15.80 -1.31 -32.17
N LYS A 127 -15.93 -0.29 -31.31
CA LYS A 127 -15.10 0.90 -31.37
C LYS A 127 -13.70 0.72 -30.77
N TYR A 128 -13.58 0.15 -29.58
CA TYR A 128 -12.34 0.21 -28.79
C TYR A 128 -11.55 -1.10 -28.70
N TYR A 129 -12.19 -2.27 -28.86
CA TYR A 129 -11.48 -3.55 -28.85
C TYR A 129 -10.83 -3.77 -30.22
N SER A 130 -9.63 -3.20 -30.38
CA SER A 130 -8.84 -3.20 -31.61
C SER A 130 -7.44 -3.77 -31.35
N ALA A 131 -6.91 -4.59 -32.25
CA ALA A 131 -5.62 -5.24 -32.08
C ALA A 131 -4.47 -4.26 -31.79
N ASN A 132 -4.46 -3.08 -32.42
CA ASN A 132 -3.42 -2.07 -32.20
C ASN A 132 -3.39 -1.46 -30.77
N LEU A 133 -4.45 -1.65 -29.97
CA LEU A 133 -4.53 -1.21 -28.58
C LEU A 133 -4.32 -2.36 -27.58
N MET A 134 -4.18 -3.61 -28.05
CA MET A 134 -4.06 -4.77 -27.20
C MET A 134 -2.60 -5.14 -26.93
N LYS A 135 -2.36 -5.69 -25.73
CA LYS A 135 -1.07 -6.25 -25.30
C LYS A 135 -1.36 -7.61 -24.65
N LEU A 136 -0.57 -8.62 -25.02
CA LEU A 136 -0.74 -9.99 -24.55
C LEU A 136 0.58 -10.46 -23.93
N VAL A 137 0.48 -11.09 -22.76
CA VAL A 137 1.59 -11.79 -22.10
C VAL A 137 1.17 -13.24 -21.91
N VAL A 138 2.03 -14.15 -22.35
CA VAL A 138 1.84 -15.60 -22.19
C VAL A 138 3.05 -16.16 -21.46
N ILE A 139 2.79 -16.98 -20.43
CA ILE A 139 3.81 -17.67 -19.65
C ILE A 139 3.46 -19.15 -19.67
N SER A 140 4.34 -19.96 -20.24
CA SER A 140 4.14 -21.41 -20.32
C SER A 140 5.45 -22.19 -20.36
N LYS A 141 5.35 -23.53 -20.35
CA LYS A 141 6.50 -24.45 -20.40
C LYS A 141 7.05 -24.67 -21.82
N GLU A 142 6.24 -24.39 -22.84
CA GLU A 142 6.57 -24.53 -24.25
C GLU A 142 7.68 -23.55 -24.66
N SER A 143 8.37 -23.87 -25.76
CA SER A 143 9.38 -23.01 -26.35
C SER A 143 8.78 -21.70 -26.89
N LEU A 144 9.64 -20.69 -27.10
CA LEU A 144 9.20 -19.41 -27.67
C LEU A 144 8.60 -19.57 -29.08
N ASP A 145 9.14 -20.48 -29.89
CA ASP A 145 8.64 -20.75 -31.25
C ASP A 145 7.25 -21.38 -31.22
N GLU A 146 7.03 -22.36 -30.34
CA GLU A 146 5.71 -22.98 -30.13
C GLU A 146 4.70 -21.95 -29.62
N LEU A 147 5.06 -21.14 -28.62
CA LEU A 147 4.21 -20.08 -28.10
C LEU A 147 3.87 -19.04 -29.18
N GLN A 148 4.83 -18.63 -30.00
CA GLN A 148 4.57 -17.74 -31.12
C GLN A 148 3.57 -18.35 -32.11
N GLY A 149 3.72 -19.63 -32.45
CA GLY A 149 2.79 -20.36 -33.30
C GLY A 149 1.37 -20.36 -32.76
N LEU A 150 1.20 -20.65 -31.46
CA LEU A 150 -0.08 -20.61 -30.77
C LEU A 150 -0.70 -19.19 -30.75
N ILE A 151 0.10 -18.17 -30.45
CA ILE A 151 -0.37 -16.78 -30.41
C ILE A 151 -0.86 -16.33 -31.79
N ILE A 152 -0.10 -16.64 -32.85
CA ILE A 152 -0.52 -16.33 -34.23
C ILE A 152 -1.83 -17.05 -34.54
N LYS A 153 -1.90 -18.36 -34.28
CA LYS A 153 -3.10 -19.18 -34.55
C LYS A 153 -4.36 -18.61 -33.91
N TYR A 154 -4.29 -18.18 -32.64
CA TYR A 154 -5.47 -17.81 -31.86
C TYR A 154 -5.79 -16.33 -31.82
N PHE A 155 -4.82 -15.42 -32.02
CA PHE A 155 -5.04 -13.97 -31.86
C PHE A 155 -4.90 -13.17 -33.16
N SER A 156 -4.39 -13.74 -34.27
CA SER A 156 -4.20 -12.98 -35.52
C SER A 156 -5.51 -12.53 -36.18
N GLN A 157 -6.64 -13.11 -35.78
CA GLN A 157 -7.98 -12.76 -36.31
C GLN A 157 -8.58 -11.53 -35.62
N ILE A 158 -7.97 -11.03 -34.55
CA ILE A 158 -8.45 -9.82 -33.89
C ILE A 158 -8.29 -8.64 -34.86
N PRO A 159 -9.36 -7.89 -35.16
CA PRO A 159 -9.29 -6.81 -36.14
C PRO A 159 -8.43 -5.65 -35.61
N ASP A 160 -7.49 -5.18 -36.45
CA ASP A 160 -6.87 -3.87 -36.29
C ASP A 160 -7.75 -2.80 -36.96
N LYS A 161 -8.29 -1.90 -36.16
CA LYS A 161 -9.18 -0.81 -36.57
C LYS A 161 -8.45 0.53 -36.64
N GLY A 162 -7.13 0.56 -36.40
CA GLY A 162 -6.32 1.78 -36.47
C GLY A 162 -6.75 2.85 -35.46
N ILE A 163 -7.26 2.44 -34.30
CA ILE A 163 -7.83 3.37 -33.31
C ILE A 163 -6.71 4.19 -32.67
N GLN A 164 -6.82 5.51 -32.74
CA GLN A 164 -5.97 6.39 -31.96
C GLN A 164 -6.33 6.27 -30.47
N ARG A 165 -5.32 6.04 -29.63
CA ARG A 165 -5.52 5.99 -28.17
C ARG A 165 -6.15 7.30 -27.69
N PRO A 166 -7.24 7.26 -26.90
CA PRO A 166 -7.82 8.46 -26.30
C PRO A 166 -6.80 9.24 -25.48
N GLN A 167 -6.83 10.56 -25.60
CA GLN A 167 -6.02 11.46 -24.78
C GLN A 167 -6.95 12.35 -23.96
N PHE A 168 -6.59 12.57 -22.71
CA PHE A 168 -7.35 13.40 -21.78
C PHE A 168 -6.49 14.58 -21.36
N MET A 169 -6.89 15.79 -21.74
CA MET A 169 -6.11 17.02 -21.47
C MET A 169 -6.75 17.89 -20.38
N GLU A 170 -8.02 17.64 -20.06
CA GLU A 170 -8.79 18.44 -19.12
C GLU A 170 -8.37 18.15 -17.67
N LYS A 171 -7.76 19.14 -17.03
CA LYS A 171 -7.31 19.05 -15.63
C LYS A 171 -8.50 18.84 -14.68
N PRO A 172 -8.37 17.95 -13.67
CA PRO A 172 -9.43 17.72 -12.68
C PRO A 172 -9.59 18.93 -11.76
N PHE A 173 -8.49 19.60 -11.40
CA PHE A 173 -8.49 20.80 -10.58
C PHE A 173 -8.00 21.99 -11.39
N THR A 174 -8.67 23.12 -11.16
CA THR A 174 -8.39 24.43 -11.75
C THR A 174 -8.29 25.44 -10.61
N ASP A 175 -8.04 26.70 -10.89
CA ASP A 175 -7.96 27.76 -9.86
C ASP A 175 -9.24 27.90 -9.00
N LYS A 176 -10.38 27.35 -9.46
CA LYS A 176 -11.63 27.30 -8.67
C LYS A 176 -11.64 26.21 -7.59
N HIS A 177 -10.76 25.22 -7.73
CA HIS A 177 -10.69 24.03 -6.88
C HIS A 177 -9.45 24.08 -5.97
N LEU A 178 -8.36 24.68 -6.44
CA LEU A 178 -7.15 24.89 -5.65
C LEU A 178 -7.37 25.96 -4.58
N GLY A 179 -6.74 25.81 -3.42
CA GLY A 179 -6.94 26.72 -2.30
C GLY A 179 -8.29 26.58 -1.60
N MET A 180 -8.96 25.44 -1.82
CA MET A 180 -10.22 25.07 -1.19
C MET A 180 -9.98 23.99 -0.13
N GLN A 181 -10.92 23.89 0.81
CA GLN A 181 -11.03 22.80 1.77
C GLN A 181 -12.38 22.10 1.64
N CYS A 182 -12.33 20.77 1.65
CA CYS A 182 -13.49 19.90 1.72
C CYS A 182 -13.49 19.20 3.09
N TRP A 183 -14.49 19.51 3.89
CA TRP A 183 -14.81 18.70 5.04
C TRP A 183 -15.78 17.59 4.61
N TYR A 184 -15.56 16.38 5.09
CA TYR A 184 -16.40 15.22 4.82
C TYR A 184 -16.85 14.53 6.13
N LYS A 185 -18.14 14.21 6.23
CA LYS A 185 -18.67 13.51 7.41
C LYS A 185 -18.30 12.03 7.38
N SER A 186 -17.39 11.66 8.27
CA SER A 186 -16.99 10.26 8.46
C SER A 186 -18.02 9.50 9.29
N ALA A 187 -18.23 8.23 8.96
CA ALA A 187 -18.93 7.28 9.83
C ALA A 187 -18.00 6.68 10.91
N LYS A 188 -16.68 6.73 10.67
CA LYS A 188 -15.64 6.22 11.55
C LYS A 188 -15.16 7.30 12.52
N ASP A 189 -14.57 6.89 13.63
CA ASP A 189 -13.95 7.81 14.59
C ASP A 189 -12.53 8.25 14.16
N SER A 190 -11.95 7.59 13.15
CA SER A 190 -10.65 7.97 12.59
C SER A 190 -10.74 9.30 11.85
N ILE A 191 -9.81 10.21 12.13
CA ILE A 191 -9.69 11.50 11.44
C ILE A 191 -8.61 11.38 10.37
N LYS A 192 -8.97 11.57 9.10
CA LYS A 192 -8.01 11.54 7.98
C LYS A 192 -7.96 12.90 7.31
N MET A 193 -6.76 13.45 7.17
CA MET A 193 -6.47 14.69 6.43
C MET A 193 -5.64 14.37 5.20
N THR A 194 -5.99 14.94 4.06
CA THR A 194 -5.28 14.74 2.79
C THR A 194 -5.02 16.08 2.12
N LEU A 195 -3.77 16.34 1.74
CA LEU A 195 -3.40 17.44 0.85
C LEU A 195 -3.18 16.82 -0.54
N THR A 196 -4.04 17.19 -1.49
CA THR A 196 -4.02 16.66 -2.86
C THR A 196 -3.46 17.71 -3.82
N PHE A 197 -2.30 17.44 -4.39
CA PHE A 197 -1.64 18.31 -5.37
C PHE A 197 -1.83 17.73 -6.78
N PRO A 198 -2.42 18.44 -7.75
CA PRO A 198 -2.37 18.01 -9.13
C PRO A 198 -0.94 18.10 -9.65
N ILE A 199 -0.47 17.02 -10.28
CA ILE A 199 0.89 16.95 -10.83
C ILE A 199 0.86 16.54 -12.30
N GLU A 200 1.93 16.88 -13.01
CA GLU A 200 2.16 16.44 -14.38
C GLU A 200 2.42 14.92 -14.46
N PHE A 201 2.34 14.36 -15.66
CA PHE A 201 2.46 12.93 -15.91
C PHE A 201 3.85 12.39 -15.57
N GLN A 202 3.99 11.86 -14.35
CA GLN A 202 5.27 11.35 -13.84
C GLN A 202 5.69 10.02 -14.46
N THR A 203 4.76 9.22 -15.01
CA THR A 203 5.11 7.85 -15.41
C THR A 203 6.05 7.78 -16.61
N ILE A 204 6.14 8.84 -17.43
CA ILE A 204 7.16 8.95 -18.48
C ILE A 204 8.59 9.07 -17.92
N LEU A 205 8.72 9.55 -16.68
CA LEU A 205 9.97 9.72 -15.95
C LEU A 205 10.29 8.51 -15.05
N TYR A 206 9.81 7.31 -15.41
CA TYR A 206 9.94 6.10 -14.60
C TYR A 206 11.38 5.75 -14.20
N LYS A 207 12.37 6.14 -15.00
CA LYS A 207 13.79 5.87 -14.72
C LYS A 207 14.36 6.69 -13.56
N SER A 208 13.93 7.94 -13.43
CA SER A 208 14.36 8.80 -12.32
C SER A 208 13.41 8.72 -11.13
N ASN A 209 12.13 8.43 -11.37
CA ASN A 209 11.07 8.23 -10.38
C ASN A 209 11.16 9.21 -9.20
N SER A 210 11.07 10.51 -9.49
CA SER A 210 11.17 11.59 -8.49
C SER A 210 10.18 11.44 -7.34
N PHE A 211 9.05 10.78 -7.59
CA PHE A 211 8.07 10.45 -6.58
C PHE A 211 8.66 9.54 -5.48
N ALA A 212 9.36 8.47 -5.85
CA ALA A 212 9.98 7.56 -4.88
C ALA A 212 10.98 8.29 -3.98
N TYR A 213 11.78 9.20 -4.57
CA TYR A 213 12.72 10.05 -3.84
C TYR A 213 12.02 10.96 -2.82
N LEU A 214 10.99 11.71 -3.23
CA LEU A 214 10.27 12.61 -2.31
C LEU A 214 9.46 11.84 -1.27
N ARG A 215 8.87 10.72 -1.65
CA ARG A 215 8.17 9.81 -0.74
C ARG A 215 9.10 9.34 0.38
N TYR A 216 10.29 8.85 0.04
CA TYR A 216 11.29 8.42 1.03
C TYR A 216 11.58 9.52 2.06
N LEU A 217 11.79 10.76 1.62
CA LEU A 217 12.08 11.89 2.52
C LEU A 217 10.89 12.35 3.36
N LEU A 218 9.68 12.33 2.79
CA LEU A 218 8.48 12.81 3.47
C LEU A 218 7.90 11.79 4.46
N GLU A 219 8.06 10.49 4.18
CA GLU A 219 7.65 9.40 5.07
C GLU A 219 8.75 8.97 6.05
N HIS A 220 9.96 9.53 5.94
CA HIS A 220 11.09 9.10 6.75
C HIS A 220 10.80 9.16 8.24
N GLN A 221 11.08 8.10 9.00
CA GLN A 221 10.76 8.03 10.44
C GLN A 221 11.97 8.24 11.37
N ALA A 222 13.16 8.47 10.81
CA ALA A 222 14.33 8.82 11.61
C ALA A 222 14.18 10.13 12.38
N SER A 223 15.03 10.29 13.39
CA SER A 223 15.12 11.50 14.19
C SER A 223 15.23 12.76 13.31
N ASN A 224 14.54 13.85 13.71
CA ASN A 224 14.50 15.13 13.00
C ASN A 224 13.79 15.14 11.64
N SER A 225 13.10 14.06 11.26
CA SER A 225 12.24 14.05 10.07
C SER A 225 10.93 14.80 10.28
N LEU A 226 10.15 14.95 9.19
CA LEU A 226 8.77 15.46 9.27
C LEU A 226 7.90 14.58 10.17
N TYR A 227 7.94 13.25 9.98
CA TYR A 227 7.18 12.32 10.80
C TYR A 227 7.54 12.45 12.29
N ASP A 228 8.83 12.44 12.62
CA ASP A 228 9.32 12.56 14.00
C ASP A 228 8.81 13.85 14.66
N PHE A 229 8.89 14.99 13.95
CA PHE A 229 8.40 16.28 14.45
C PHE A 229 6.89 16.27 14.72
N LEU A 230 6.07 15.82 13.75
CA LEU A 230 4.61 15.81 13.88
C LEU A 230 4.14 14.80 14.94
N SER A 231 4.82 13.65 15.03
CA SER A 231 4.56 12.60 16.02
C SER A 231 4.88 13.09 17.44
N LYS A 232 6.05 13.72 17.66
CA LYS A 232 6.42 14.31 18.98
C LYS A 232 5.48 15.42 19.44
N LYS A 233 4.86 16.15 18.51
CA LYS A 233 3.80 17.13 18.84
C LYS A 233 2.49 16.46 19.28
N GLY A 234 2.33 15.16 19.04
CA GLY A 234 1.11 14.40 19.28
C GLY A 234 0.01 14.73 18.29
N TRP A 235 0.37 15.14 17.06
CA TRP A 235 -0.60 15.57 16.04
C TRP A 235 -1.05 14.43 15.11
N ILE A 236 -0.18 13.46 14.84
CA ILE A 236 -0.47 12.38 13.88
C ILE A 236 -0.23 11.01 14.49
N PHE A 237 -0.95 10.02 13.98
CA PHE A 237 -0.64 8.60 14.15
C PHE A 237 0.24 8.09 13.00
N SER A 238 -0.01 8.55 11.78
CA SER A 238 0.73 8.15 10.59
C SER A 238 0.73 9.23 9.51
N ILE A 239 1.75 9.18 8.65
CA ILE A 239 1.84 9.91 7.38
C ILE A 239 2.05 8.88 6.26
N ASN A 240 1.40 9.08 5.12
CA ASN A 240 1.57 8.30 3.91
C ASN A 240 1.54 9.24 2.71
N ILE A 241 2.41 8.97 1.75
CA ILE A 241 2.61 9.72 0.52
C ILE A 241 2.25 8.80 -0.62
N ASP A 242 1.30 9.24 -1.43
CA ASP A 242 0.78 8.45 -2.53
C ASP A 242 0.84 9.22 -3.84
N ILE A 243 0.96 8.48 -4.94
CA ILE A 243 0.81 8.99 -6.28
C ILE A 243 -0.33 8.23 -6.95
N GLU A 244 -1.36 8.98 -7.34
CA GLU A 244 -2.53 8.42 -7.98
C GLU A 244 -2.50 8.73 -9.47
N TYR A 245 -2.48 7.69 -10.29
CA TYR A 245 -2.56 7.78 -11.75
C TYR A 245 -3.99 7.50 -12.19
N ILE A 246 -4.75 8.56 -12.53
CA ILE A 246 -6.16 8.42 -12.90
C ILE A 246 -6.29 8.06 -14.37
N VAL A 247 -5.88 8.98 -15.24
CA VAL A 247 -5.84 8.82 -16.71
C VAL A 247 -4.56 9.49 -17.21
N SER A 248 -4.20 9.24 -18.46
CA SER A 248 -3.10 9.93 -19.15
C SER A 248 -3.25 11.44 -18.96
N ASN A 249 -2.27 12.07 -18.28
CA ASN A 249 -2.19 13.49 -17.87
C ASN A 249 -3.03 13.95 -16.65
N VAL A 250 -3.68 13.06 -15.93
CA VAL A 250 -4.37 13.38 -14.67
C VAL A 250 -3.79 12.56 -13.54
N ASN A 251 -2.96 13.20 -12.72
CA ASN A 251 -2.29 12.53 -11.61
C ASN A 251 -2.28 13.42 -10.38
N PHE A 252 -2.26 12.79 -9.21
CA PHE A 252 -2.20 13.47 -7.93
C PHE A 252 -1.02 13.01 -7.11
N PHE A 253 -0.33 13.96 -6.48
CA PHE A 253 0.53 13.69 -5.34
C PHE A 253 -0.29 13.94 -4.08
N ARG A 254 -0.35 12.98 -3.17
CA ARG A 254 -1.16 13.07 -1.96
C ARG A 254 -0.31 12.94 -0.72
N ILE A 255 -0.43 13.90 0.19
CA ILE A 255 0.06 13.78 1.57
C ILE A 255 -1.12 13.42 2.45
N ILE A 256 -1.16 12.18 2.91
CA ILE A 256 -2.26 11.58 3.68
C ILE A 256 -1.82 11.40 5.12
N LEU A 257 -2.58 11.95 6.06
CA LEU A 257 -2.30 11.86 7.49
C LEU A 257 -3.50 11.30 8.25
N VAL A 258 -3.23 10.44 9.22
CA VAL A 258 -4.21 10.04 10.24
C VAL A 258 -3.93 10.88 11.48
N LEU A 259 -4.89 11.71 11.88
CA LEU A 259 -4.71 12.71 12.92
C LEU A 259 -5.17 12.21 14.29
N THR A 260 -4.54 12.72 15.35
CA THR A 260 -5.13 12.69 16.69
C THR A 260 -6.19 13.79 16.82
N SER A 261 -7.00 13.76 17.88
CA SER A 261 -7.93 14.87 18.18
C SER A 261 -7.19 16.20 18.32
N LYS A 262 -6.02 16.20 18.96
CA LYS A 262 -5.15 17.38 19.07
C LYS A 262 -4.63 17.84 17.71
N GLY A 263 -4.25 16.91 16.84
CA GLY A 263 -3.83 17.22 15.47
C GLY A 263 -4.94 17.85 14.64
N LEU A 264 -6.19 17.43 14.85
CA LEU A 264 -7.35 18.06 14.22
C LEU A 264 -7.63 19.47 14.76
N ASP A 265 -7.45 19.69 16.06
CA ASP A 265 -7.58 21.03 16.66
C ASP A 265 -6.53 22.01 16.11
N GLU A 266 -5.31 21.51 15.86
CA GLU A 266 -4.14 22.30 15.43
C GLU A 266 -3.75 22.06 13.96
N TYR A 267 -4.70 21.62 13.12
CA TYR A 267 -4.39 21.17 11.76
C TYR A 267 -3.75 22.26 10.87
N GLU A 268 -4.02 23.54 11.15
CA GLU A 268 -3.38 24.65 10.43
C GLU A 268 -1.87 24.69 10.69
N ASP A 269 -1.43 24.54 11.95
CA ASP A 269 -0.01 24.56 12.31
C ASP A 269 0.71 23.28 11.89
N LEU A 270 -0.02 22.16 11.85
CA LEU A 270 0.43 20.93 11.23
C LEU A 270 0.74 21.16 9.74
N ILE A 271 -0.19 21.75 8.97
CA ILE A 271 0.01 22.05 7.53
C ILE A 271 1.19 23.01 7.33
N VAL A 272 1.33 24.04 8.18
CA VAL A 272 2.49 24.94 8.15
C VAL A 272 3.79 24.16 8.30
N SER A 273 3.84 23.17 9.20
CA SER A 273 5.02 22.34 9.43
C SER A 273 5.37 21.47 8.21
N ILE A 274 4.36 20.97 7.48
CA ILE A 274 4.56 20.26 6.20
C ILE A 274 5.22 21.21 5.19
N PHE A 275 4.70 22.43 5.03
CA PHE A 275 5.27 23.39 4.09
C PHE A 275 6.66 23.89 4.50
N GLN A 276 6.94 24.02 5.80
CA GLN A 276 8.29 24.30 6.30
C GLN A 276 9.27 23.19 5.93
N TYR A 277 8.85 21.92 6.00
CA TYR A 277 9.69 20.80 5.59
C TYR A 277 9.92 20.79 4.07
N LEU A 278 8.89 21.07 3.26
CA LEU A 278 9.03 21.20 1.81
C LEU A 278 9.97 22.37 1.44
N ASP A 279 9.90 23.50 2.14
CA ASP A 279 10.83 24.62 1.96
C ASP A 279 12.26 24.26 2.38
N PHE A 280 12.42 23.53 3.50
CA PHE A 280 13.71 22.95 3.88
C PHE A 280 14.29 22.09 2.74
N LEU A 281 13.50 21.18 2.14
CA LEU A 281 13.93 20.35 1.01
C LEU A 281 14.33 21.17 -0.22
N ARG A 282 13.60 22.26 -0.53
CA ARG A 282 13.96 23.18 -1.63
C ARG A 282 15.29 23.87 -1.38
N ASN A 283 15.52 24.33 -0.16
CA ASN A 283 16.73 25.06 0.21
C ASN A 283 18.00 24.19 0.16
N ILE A 284 17.91 22.92 0.56
CA ILE A 284 19.05 22.00 0.50
C ILE A 284 19.29 21.43 -0.90
N GLY A 285 18.25 21.36 -1.73
CA GLY A 285 18.27 20.74 -3.06
C GLY A 285 18.35 19.19 -3.04
N PRO A 286 18.15 18.54 -4.21
CA PRO A 286 18.27 17.10 -4.35
C PRO A 286 19.65 16.56 -4.00
N GLN A 287 19.68 15.41 -3.34
CA GLN A 287 20.88 14.75 -2.86
C GLN A 287 21.12 13.45 -3.63
N GLU A 288 22.16 13.42 -4.46
CA GLU A 288 22.46 12.27 -5.31
C GLU A 288 22.74 10.99 -4.50
N TRP A 289 23.32 11.12 -3.31
CA TRP A 289 23.59 9.97 -2.44
C TRP A 289 22.30 9.26 -1.98
N ILE A 290 21.21 9.99 -1.75
CA ILE A 290 19.89 9.41 -1.41
C ILE A 290 19.32 8.66 -2.61
N PHE A 291 19.44 9.23 -3.82
CA PHE A 291 19.02 8.55 -5.03
C PHE A 291 19.80 7.23 -5.24
N ASN A 292 21.12 7.27 -5.05
CA ASN A 292 21.96 6.08 -5.18
C ASN A 292 21.61 5.01 -4.14
N GLU A 293 21.27 5.41 -2.92
CA GLU A 293 20.78 4.52 -1.87
C GLU A 293 19.48 3.81 -2.30
N LEU A 294 18.48 4.58 -2.77
CA LEU A 294 17.22 4.03 -3.27
C LEU A 294 17.42 3.11 -4.48
N LYS A 295 18.31 3.48 -5.40
CA LYS A 295 18.67 2.66 -6.56
C LYS A 295 19.32 1.35 -6.14
N GLN A 296 20.22 1.37 -5.14
CA GLN A 296 20.85 0.16 -4.61
C GLN A 296 19.83 -0.79 -3.98
N LEU A 297 18.87 -0.25 -3.22
CA LEU A 297 17.75 -1.01 -2.66
C LEU A 297 16.94 -1.67 -3.77
N ASP A 298 16.58 -0.91 -4.79
CA ASP A 298 15.82 -1.37 -5.94
C ASP A 298 16.54 -2.48 -6.72
N ASP A 299 17.83 -2.32 -7.01
CA ASP A 299 18.64 -3.34 -7.67
C ASP A 299 18.74 -4.63 -6.81
N MET A 300 18.89 -4.48 -5.49
CA MET A 300 18.89 -5.59 -4.54
C MET A 300 17.55 -6.34 -4.55
N PHE A 301 16.43 -5.63 -4.41
CA PHE A 301 15.09 -6.23 -4.41
C PHE A 301 14.73 -6.85 -5.75
N PHE A 302 15.15 -6.25 -6.87
CA PHE A 302 14.96 -6.84 -8.18
C PHE A 302 15.73 -8.16 -8.31
N ARG A 303 17.03 -8.16 -7.97
CA ARG A 303 17.93 -9.32 -8.10
C ARG A 303 17.49 -10.51 -7.25
N PHE A 304 16.98 -10.25 -6.05
CA PHE A 304 16.60 -11.29 -5.08
C PHE A 304 15.09 -11.35 -4.81
N SER A 305 14.31 -10.87 -5.77
CA SER A 305 12.84 -10.91 -5.73
C SER A 305 12.34 -12.35 -5.57
N ASP A 306 11.32 -12.51 -4.72
CA ASP A 306 10.67 -13.80 -4.56
C ASP A 306 9.86 -14.15 -5.82
N TYR A 307 9.68 -15.45 -6.08
CA TYR A 307 8.96 -15.89 -7.27
C TYR A 307 7.50 -15.45 -7.23
N THR A 308 7.13 -14.52 -8.11
CA THR A 308 5.73 -14.14 -8.31
C THR A 308 5.04 -15.19 -9.18
N THR A 309 3.88 -15.68 -8.73
CA THR A 309 3.08 -16.65 -9.50
C THR A 309 2.85 -16.17 -10.94
N SER A 310 2.88 -17.08 -11.91
CA SER A 310 2.65 -16.77 -13.33
C SER A 310 1.35 -16.00 -13.57
N PHE A 311 0.29 -16.32 -12.83
CA PHE A 311 -1.00 -15.63 -12.88
C PHE A 311 -0.89 -14.12 -12.62
N ARG A 312 -0.26 -13.73 -11.51
CA ARG A 312 -0.02 -12.31 -11.19
C ARG A 312 0.98 -11.67 -12.16
N ARG A 313 2.04 -12.40 -12.52
CA ARG A 313 3.10 -11.86 -13.38
C ARG A 313 2.57 -11.50 -14.77
N ALA A 314 1.76 -12.37 -15.38
CA ALA A 314 1.17 -12.11 -16.71
C ALA A 314 0.28 -10.86 -16.69
N SER A 315 -0.59 -10.72 -15.69
CA SER A 315 -1.49 -9.56 -15.54
C SER A 315 -0.73 -8.25 -15.33
N ILE A 316 0.30 -8.24 -14.47
CA ILE A 316 1.13 -7.05 -14.24
C ILE A 316 1.85 -6.66 -15.54
N LEU A 317 2.54 -7.60 -16.19
CA LEU A 317 3.32 -7.29 -17.39
C LEU A 317 2.43 -6.83 -18.55
N SER A 318 1.22 -7.36 -18.71
CA SER A 318 0.31 -6.88 -19.77
C SER A 318 -0.15 -5.44 -19.53
N ASN A 319 -0.38 -5.03 -18.28
CA ASN A 319 -0.64 -3.61 -17.95
C ASN A 319 0.61 -2.75 -18.17
N VAL A 320 1.79 -3.23 -17.81
CA VAL A 320 3.04 -2.49 -18.05
C VAL A 320 3.28 -2.29 -19.55
N MET A 321 3.01 -3.30 -20.38
CA MET A 321 3.10 -3.18 -21.84
C MET A 321 2.12 -2.16 -22.45
N GLN A 322 1.05 -1.77 -21.73
CA GLN A 322 0.14 -0.71 -22.19
C GLN A 322 0.78 0.69 -22.10
N LYS A 323 1.87 0.84 -21.35
CA LYS A 323 2.63 2.08 -21.22
C LYS A 323 3.49 2.29 -22.45
N THR A 324 2.95 2.95 -23.47
CA THR A 324 3.57 3.10 -24.80
C THR A 324 4.90 3.87 -24.82
N TYR A 325 5.22 4.60 -23.75
CA TYR A 325 6.51 5.30 -23.58
C TYR A 325 7.62 4.40 -23.00
N LEU A 326 7.31 3.18 -22.58
CA LEU A 326 8.27 2.26 -21.99
C LEU A 326 9.09 1.56 -23.07
N ASN A 327 10.40 1.41 -22.87
CA ASN A 327 11.22 0.52 -23.68
C ASN A 327 10.96 -0.93 -23.28
N TYR A 328 10.80 -1.84 -24.25
CA TYR A 328 10.60 -3.26 -23.96
C TYR A 328 11.77 -3.89 -23.18
N SER A 329 12.99 -3.35 -23.30
CA SER A 329 14.15 -3.78 -22.49
C SER A 329 13.93 -3.57 -20.98
N ASP A 330 13.09 -2.60 -20.63
CA ASP A 330 12.87 -2.16 -19.26
C ASP A 330 11.59 -2.80 -18.68
N LEU A 331 10.91 -3.69 -19.41
CA LEU A 331 9.62 -4.27 -19.01
C LEU A 331 9.65 -4.93 -17.62
N LEU A 332 10.76 -5.62 -17.30
CA LEU A 332 10.93 -6.27 -15.99
C LEU A 332 11.43 -5.30 -14.91
N LYS A 333 11.99 -4.16 -15.30
CA LYS A 333 12.62 -3.17 -14.42
C LYS A 333 11.86 -1.83 -14.33
N TYR A 334 10.67 -1.73 -14.93
CA TYR A 334 9.97 -0.45 -15.15
C TYR A 334 9.67 0.34 -13.86
N SER A 335 9.58 -0.34 -12.72
CA SER A 335 9.27 0.25 -11.42
C SER A 335 10.50 0.67 -10.63
N PHE A 336 11.72 0.37 -11.11
CA PHE A 336 12.96 0.55 -10.38
C PHE A 336 13.72 1.80 -10.85
N LEU A 337 14.33 2.52 -9.91
CA LEU A 337 15.18 3.66 -10.20
C LEU A 337 16.43 3.23 -10.98
N SER A 338 16.84 4.03 -11.96
CA SER A 338 18.01 3.73 -12.80
C SER A 338 18.86 4.94 -13.16
N GLU A 339 18.26 6.10 -13.41
CA GLU A 339 18.94 7.32 -13.88
C GLU A 339 18.67 8.51 -12.94
N TYR A 340 19.72 9.07 -12.34
CA TYR A 340 19.59 10.26 -11.48
C TYR A 340 19.29 11.49 -12.33
N ASN A 341 18.28 12.26 -11.92
CA ASN A 341 17.97 13.55 -12.53
C ASN A 341 17.44 14.50 -11.45
N SER A 342 18.28 15.44 -11.02
CA SER A 342 17.93 16.43 -10.00
C SER A 342 16.81 17.37 -10.46
N GLN A 343 16.76 17.72 -11.75
CA GLN A 343 15.74 18.63 -12.27
C GLN A 343 14.35 18.01 -12.17
N HIS A 344 14.19 16.72 -12.49
CA HIS A 344 12.91 16.04 -12.32
C HIS A 344 12.42 16.03 -10.86
N ILE A 345 13.34 16.04 -9.88
CA ILE A 345 12.99 16.10 -8.45
C ILE A 345 12.56 17.53 -8.08
N ILE A 346 13.29 18.54 -8.56
CA ILE A 346 12.96 19.96 -8.36
C ILE A 346 11.60 20.27 -8.97
N ASP A 347 11.36 19.88 -10.22
CA ASP A 347 10.10 20.11 -10.93
C ASP A 347 8.91 19.53 -10.17
N LEU A 348 9.04 18.31 -9.63
CA LEU A 348 7.98 17.70 -8.82
C LEU A 348 7.80 18.42 -7.48
N LEU A 349 8.89 18.80 -6.81
CA LEU A 349 8.86 19.51 -5.53
C LEU A 349 8.24 20.91 -5.66
N ASP A 350 8.46 21.59 -6.78
CA ASP A 350 7.90 22.92 -7.06
C ASP A 350 6.37 22.90 -7.21
N LEU A 351 5.80 21.77 -7.64
CA LEU A 351 4.35 21.57 -7.67
C LEU A 351 3.74 21.42 -6.26
N LEU A 352 4.53 21.06 -5.24
CA LEU A 352 4.09 20.86 -3.85
C LEU A 352 4.08 22.18 -3.07
N CYS A 353 3.35 23.19 -3.55
CA CYS A 353 3.32 24.53 -2.97
C CYS A 353 1.96 24.91 -2.36
N GLN A 354 1.95 25.94 -1.52
CA GLN A 354 0.78 26.36 -0.73
C GLN A 354 -0.40 26.89 -1.56
N ASN A 355 -0.21 27.13 -2.86
CA ASN A 355 -1.26 27.59 -3.76
C ASN A 355 -1.77 26.49 -4.71
N ASN A 356 -1.20 25.27 -4.63
CA ASN A 356 -1.48 24.19 -5.58
C ASN A 356 -2.02 22.92 -4.90
N TYR A 357 -2.93 23.06 -3.93
CA TYR A 357 -3.56 21.89 -3.30
C TYR A 357 -5.05 22.07 -3.00
N LEU A 358 -5.74 20.94 -2.95
CA LEU A 358 -7.05 20.77 -2.34
C LEU A 358 -6.85 20.11 -0.96
N LEU A 359 -7.38 20.72 0.10
CA LEU A 359 -7.40 20.14 1.43
C LEU A 359 -8.67 19.31 1.62
N SER A 360 -8.54 18.06 2.07
CA SER A 360 -9.69 17.24 2.47
C SER A 360 -9.52 16.74 3.89
N ILE A 361 -10.55 16.92 4.74
CA ILE A 361 -10.55 16.45 6.12
C ILE A 361 -11.83 15.64 6.36
N SER A 362 -11.65 14.37 6.70
CA SER A 362 -12.75 13.50 7.14
C SER A 362 -12.77 13.43 8.66
N SER A 363 -13.95 13.66 9.23
CA SER A 363 -14.17 13.59 10.67
C SER A 363 -15.64 13.34 10.95
N LYS A 364 -15.93 12.67 12.07
CA LYS A 364 -17.30 12.35 12.48
C LYS A 364 -18.08 13.56 13.00
N THR A 365 -17.39 14.46 13.71
CA THR A 365 -18.01 15.54 14.50
C THR A 365 -17.68 16.94 14.01
N LYS A 366 -16.48 17.17 13.48
CA LYS A 366 -16.07 18.47 12.90
C LYS A 366 -16.19 18.51 11.38
N PRO A 367 -16.59 19.65 10.79
CA PRO A 367 -16.93 20.91 11.45
C PRO A 367 -18.35 20.88 12.05
N GLY A 368 -19.16 19.87 11.71
CA GLY A 368 -20.46 19.59 12.30
C GLY A 368 -21.63 20.28 11.60
N ASP A 369 -21.38 21.29 10.78
CA ASP A 369 -22.36 22.08 10.02
C ASP A 369 -22.38 21.72 8.53
N TRP A 370 -22.51 20.42 8.24
CA TRP A 370 -22.60 19.89 6.88
C TRP A 370 -23.75 20.54 6.10
N ASN A 371 -23.48 21.09 4.92
CA ASN A 371 -24.43 21.89 4.17
C ASN A 371 -24.73 21.37 2.75
N ALA A 372 -24.07 20.28 2.34
CA ALA A 372 -24.25 19.66 1.03
C ALA A 372 -24.21 18.13 1.10
N LYS A 373 -24.74 17.48 0.06
CA LYS A 373 -24.71 16.02 -0.13
C LYS A 373 -24.23 15.67 -1.53
N GLU A 374 -23.30 14.73 -1.62
CA GLU A 374 -22.86 14.15 -2.88
C GLU A 374 -24.02 13.37 -3.52
N PHE A 375 -24.15 13.44 -4.85
CA PHE A 375 -25.34 12.95 -5.55
C PHE A 375 -25.49 11.41 -5.55
N TRP A 376 -24.40 10.67 -5.79
CA TRP A 376 -24.45 9.22 -6.01
C TRP A 376 -24.50 8.42 -4.71
N TYR A 377 -23.67 8.79 -3.75
CA TYR A 377 -23.51 8.08 -2.49
C TYR A 377 -24.15 8.80 -1.30
N GLY A 378 -24.60 10.05 -1.47
CA GLY A 378 -25.36 10.79 -0.46
C GLY A 378 -24.52 11.33 0.68
N SER A 379 -23.19 11.34 0.53
CA SER A 379 -22.27 11.68 1.61
C SER A 379 -22.36 13.16 1.96
N GLU A 380 -22.42 13.46 3.25
CA GLU A 380 -22.53 14.82 3.78
C GLU A 380 -21.17 15.51 3.81
N TYR A 381 -21.10 16.73 3.29
CA TYR A 381 -19.85 17.47 3.20
C TYR A 381 -20.06 18.98 3.32
N LYS A 382 -18.95 19.70 3.45
CA LYS A 382 -18.90 21.16 3.40
C LYS A 382 -17.65 21.57 2.60
N PHE A 383 -17.85 22.37 1.56
CA PHE A 383 -16.78 22.82 0.66
C PHE A 383 -16.66 24.33 0.69
N GLU A 384 -15.48 24.85 1.01
CA GLU A 384 -15.24 26.27 1.23
C GLU A 384 -13.78 26.64 0.96
N SER A 385 -13.45 27.93 0.89
CA SER A 385 -12.05 28.37 0.75
C SER A 385 -11.24 28.04 2.00
N LEU A 386 -9.93 27.85 1.83
CA LEU A 386 -9.03 27.67 2.98
C LEU A 386 -9.16 28.84 3.97
N PRO A 387 -8.98 28.59 5.28
CA PRO A 387 -8.99 29.63 6.30
C PRO A 387 -7.96 30.71 5.96
N LYS A 388 -8.36 31.98 6.11
CA LYS A 388 -7.45 33.12 5.88
C LYS A 388 -6.22 33.07 6.80
N THR A 389 -6.39 32.51 8.00
CA THR A 389 -5.32 32.26 8.99
C THR A 389 -4.27 31.30 8.42
N LEU A 390 -4.72 30.15 7.91
CA LEU A 390 -3.86 29.15 7.29
C LEU A 390 -3.11 29.76 6.09
N VAL A 391 -3.81 30.39 5.15
CA VAL A 391 -3.21 31.02 3.97
C VAL A 391 -2.15 32.06 4.36
N ARG A 392 -2.43 32.88 5.39
CA ARG A 392 -1.45 33.86 5.89
C ARG A 392 -0.22 33.17 6.48
N LYS A 393 -0.39 32.13 7.31
CA LYS A 393 0.73 31.40 7.91
C LYS A 393 1.59 30.71 6.85
N THR A 394 0.97 30.04 5.87
CA THR A 394 1.71 29.34 4.80
C THR A 394 2.36 30.25 3.78
N ASN A 395 1.92 31.50 3.64
CA ASN A 395 2.60 32.51 2.82
C ASN A 395 3.74 33.22 3.55
N ASN A 396 3.86 33.08 4.88
CA ASN A 396 4.90 33.69 5.69
C ASN A 396 5.63 32.61 6.50
N LEU A 397 6.13 31.59 5.81
CA LEU A 397 6.86 30.49 6.45
C LEU A 397 8.14 31.01 7.09
N VAL A 398 8.37 30.60 8.33
CA VAL A 398 9.65 30.77 9.01
C VAL A 398 10.40 29.45 8.91
N THR A 399 11.69 29.49 8.59
CA THR A 399 12.52 28.29 8.52
C THR A 399 12.53 27.57 9.87
N ASN A 400 12.27 26.26 9.85
CA ASN A 400 12.36 25.42 11.04
C ASN A 400 13.71 24.70 11.07
N GLY A 401 14.65 25.20 11.89
CA GLY A 401 16.00 24.65 12.02
C GLY A 401 16.09 23.27 12.69
N LEU A 402 14.97 22.64 13.04
CA LEU A 402 14.93 21.31 13.63
C LEU A 402 14.98 20.18 12.59
N PHE A 403 14.60 20.47 11.34
CA PHE A 403 14.57 19.46 10.28
C PHE A 403 15.97 19.13 9.77
N LYS A 404 16.21 17.84 9.55
CA LYS A 404 17.46 17.34 8.98
C LYS A 404 17.16 16.24 7.96
N LEU A 405 18.09 16.04 7.03
CA LEU A 405 18.09 14.85 6.19
C LEU A 405 18.35 13.60 7.04
N PRO A 406 17.86 12.43 6.62
CA PRO A 406 18.23 11.17 7.25
C PRO A 406 19.73 10.90 7.10
N ASN A 407 20.25 10.03 7.96
CA ASN A 407 21.59 9.48 7.78
C ASN A 407 21.54 8.37 6.73
N SER A 408 22.68 8.04 6.11
CA SER A 408 22.75 6.89 5.23
C SER A 408 22.43 5.60 5.98
N ASN A 409 21.69 4.72 5.31
CA ASN A 409 21.22 3.47 5.89
C ASN A 409 22.33 2.40 5.90
N LYS A 410 22.96 2.22 7.06
CA LYS A 410 24.05 1.24 7.25
C LYS A 410 23.65 -0.23 7.08
N TYR A 411 22.35 -0.55 7.10
CA TYR A 411 21.87 -1.93 6.98
C TYR A 411 21.68 -2.40 5.53
N ILE A 412 21.86 -1.50 4.56
CA ILE A 412 21.83 -1.88 3.14
C ILE A 412 23.02 -2.79 2.85
N SER A 413 22.72 -3.99 2.36
CA SER A 413 23.75 -4.99 2.10
C SER A 413 24.44 -4.76 0.77
N GLU A 414 25.77 -4.78 0.76
CA GLU A 414 26.58 -4.83 -0.46
C GLU A 414 27.00 -6.28 -0.79
N GLU A 415 26.99 -7.15 0.22
CA GLU A 415 27.43 -8.53 0.11
C GLU A 415 26.24 -9.48 0.24
N PHE A 416 26.19 -10.49 -0.63
CA PHE A 416 25.10 -11.47 -0.68
C PHE A 416 25.68 -12.87 -0.80
N PHE A 417 25.54 -13.66 0.26
CA PHE A 417 26.14 -14.99 0.31
C PHE A 417 25.10 -16.04 -0.06
N ILE A 418 25.35 -16.80 -1.13
CA ILE A 418 24.54 -17.97 -1.49
C ILE A 418 25.44 -19.20 -1.38
N LYS A 419 25.10 -20.10 -0.46
CA LYS A 419 25.86 -21.35 -0.30
C LYS A 419 25.59 -22.28 -1.49
N PRO A 420 26.62 -22.92 -2.06
CA PRO A 420 26.43 -23.87 -3.13
C PRO A 420 25.63 -25.11 -2.67
N PRO A 421 24.99 -25.83 -3.62
CA PRO A 421 24.54 -27.21 -3.43
C PRO A 421 25.63 -28.05 -2.77
N SER A 422 25.31 -28.75 -1.68
CA SER A 422 26.22 -29.70 -1.01
C SER A 422 25.58 -31.09 -1.05
N GLU A 423 26.38 -32.11 -1.34
CA GLU A 423 25.91 -33.50 -1.39
C GLU A 423 25.66 -34.08 0.02
N ASN A 424 26.30 -33.53 1.05
CA ASN A 424 26.16 -33.94 2.46
C ASN A 424 25.20 -33.01 3.24
N ARG A 425 24.06 -32.64 2.63
CA ARG A 425 23.10 -31.72 3.24
C ARG A 425 22.26 -32.38 4.33
N VAL A 426 22.10 -31.66 5.44
CA VAL A 426 21.20 -32.05 6.53
C VAL A 426 19.87 -31.32 6.33
N ASP A 427 18.87 -32.01 5.80
CA ASP A 427 17.53 -31.45 5.54
C ASP A 427 16.69 -31.16 6.80
N LYS A 428 17.27 -31.40 7.99
CA LYS A 428 16.62 -31.25 9.28
C LYS A 428 17.35 -30.24 10.15
N LEU A 429 16.59 -29.52 10.95
CA LEU A 429 17.12 -28.69 12.02
C LEU A 429 17.95 -29.56 12.97
N HIS A 430 19.19 -29.17 13.23
CA HIS A 430 20.07 -29.87 14.16
C HIS A 430 20.66 -28.91 15.19
N LEU A 431 20.98 -29.45 16.37
CA LEU A 431 21.61 -28.71 17.45
C LEU A 431 23.10 -28.56 17.11
N ALA A 432 23.49 -27.37 16.66
CA ALA A 432 24.86 -27.10 16.24
C ALA A 432 25.77 -26.75 17.44
N TYR A 433 25.22 -26.13 18.47
CA TYR A 433 25.97 -25.79 19.68
C TYR A 433 25.05 -25.74 20.92
N SER A 434 25.55 -26.20 22.07
CA SER A 434 24.79 -26.22 23.32
C SER A 434 25.68 -26.02 24.54
N THR A 435 25.26 -25.12 25.41
CA THR A 435 25.81 -24.84 26.75
C THR A 435 24.65 -24.67 27.74
N ASP A 436 24.96 -24.36 28.99
CA ASP A 436 23.94 -24.07 30.01
C ASP A 436 23.16 -22.77 29.74
N VAL A 437 23.76 -21.82 29.01
CA VAL A 437 23.19 -20.49 28.75
C VAL A 437 22.69 -20.29 27.30
N LEU A 438 23.20 -21.07 26.35
CA LEU A 438 22.89 -20.93 24.92
C LEU A 438 22.66 -22.29 24.26
N ARG A 439 21.57 -22.40 23.49
CA ARG A 439 21.34 -23.50 22.55
C ARG A 439 21.12 -22.92 21.16
N TYR A 440 21.97 -23.32 20.22
CA TYR A 440 21.93 -22.86 18.84
C TYR A 440 21.53 -24.02 17.92
N TRP A 441 20.41 -23.82 17.23
CA TRP A 441 19.88 -24.74 16.25
C TRP A 441 20.09 -24.17 14.85
N TYR A 442 20.42 -25.05 13.91
CA TYR A 442 20.78 -24.65 12.57
C TYR A 442 20.15 -25.58 11.53
N LYS A 443 19.74 -24.97 10.40
CA LYS A 443 19.33 -25.66 9.18
C LYS A 443 19.72 -24.78 8.00
N ASP A 444 20.39 -25.36 7.01
CA ASP A 444 20.59 -24.71 5.70
C ASP A 444 19.27 -24.63 4.93
N ASP A 445 19.05 -23.50 4.25
CA ASP A 445 17.89 -23.36 3.36
C ASP A 445 18.16 -24.00 1.98
N MET A 446 17.09 -24.45 1.33
CA MET A 446 17.12 -25.06 0.00
C MET A 446 17.02 -24.03 -1.13
N HIS A 447 16.71 -22.77 -0.81
CA HIS A 447 16.47 -21.72 -1.78
C HIS A 447 17.76 -20.99 -2.18
N SER A 448 17.83 -20.57 -3.44
CA SER A 448 18.92 -19.76 -4.00
C SER A 448 18.76 -18.26 -3.69
N ASN A 449 18.33 -17.89 -2.48
CA ASN A 449 18.14 -16.50 -2.06
C ASN A 449 19.06 -16.21 -0.85
N PRO A 450 19.84 -15.10 -0.84
CA PRO A 450 20.71 -14.71 0.28
C PRO A 450 19.95 -14.19 1.52
N LYS A 451 18.82 -14.81 1.87
CA LYS A 451 18.02 -14.45 3.04
C LYS A 451 18.23 -15.43 4.19
N THR A 452 18.06 -14.97 5.41
CA THR A 452 18.22 -15.78 6.63
C THR A 452 17.09 -15.49 7.60
N TYR A 453 16.60 -16.54 8.24
CA TYR A 453 15.69 -16.45 9.38
C TYR A 453 16.48 -16.66 10.67
N LEU A 454 16.45 -15.66 11.53
CA LEU A 454 17.11 -15.67 12.82
C LEU A 454 16.05 -15.56 13.92
N PHE A 455 16.05 -16.53 14.84
CA PHE A 455 15.14 -16.56 15.99
C PHE A 455 15.96 -16.61 17.28
N LEU A 456 15.83 -15.58 18.12
CA LEU A 456 16.43 -15.53 19.45
C LEU A 456 15.32 -15.62 20.50
N PHE A 457 15.38 -16.68 21.31
CA PHE A 457 14.46 -16.89 22.41
C PHE A 457 15.12 -16.51 23.72
N PHE A 458 14.64 -15.43 24.33
CA PHE A 458 15.05 -14.99 25.66
C PHE A 458 14.19 -15.70 26.68
N LYS A 459 14.78 -16.64 27.42
CA LYS A 459 14.08 -17.38 28.46
C LYS A 459 14.10 -16.60 29.77
N LEU A 460 12.91 -16.23 30.23
CA LEU A 460 12.63 -15.56 31.50
C LEU A 460 11.73 -16.48 32.33
N PRO A 461 12.30 -17.39 33.15
CA PRO A 461 11.52 -18.31 33.98
C PRO A 461 10.59 -17.55 34.92
N GLY A 462 9.32 -17.96 35.01
CA GLY A 462 8.34 -17.38 35.93
C GLY A 462 7.66 -16.09 35.47
N TYR A 463 8.02 -15.50 34.32
CA TYR A 463 7.48 -14.21 33.87
C TYR A 463 6.12 -14.29 33.15
N SER A 464 5.49 -15.46 33.09
CA SER A 464 4.14 -15.63 32.52
C SER A 464 3.22 -16.49 33.36
N ASP A 465 3.61 -16.78 34.61
CA ASP A 465 2.90 -17.70 35.50
C ASP A 465 1.66 -17.06 36.15
N THR A 466 1.53 -15.73 36.05
CA THR A 466 0.36 -14.97 36.51
C THR A 466 -0.05 -13.92 35.47
N PRO A 467 -1.31 -13.45 35.49
CA PRO A 467 -1.76 -12.34 34.66
C PRO A 467 -0.89 -11.09 34.83
N LEU A 468 -0.47 -10.78 36.07
CA LEU A 468 0.37 -9.62 36.37
C LEU A 468 1.72 -9.68 35.66
N GLN A 469 2.42 -10.82 35.76
CA GLN A 469 3.73 -11.00 35.12
C GLN A 469 3.62 -10.99 33.59
N GLN A 470 2.58 -11.61 33.02
CA GLN A 470 2.37 -11.55 31.57
C GLN A 470 2.07 -10.12 31.11
N THR A 471 1.28 -9.35 31.87
CA THR A 471 0.99 -7.94 31.58
C THR A 471 2.26 -7.08 31.68
N GLN A 472 3.06 -7.27 32.74
CA GLN A 472 4.36 -6.62 32.93
C GLN A 472 5.27 -6.88 31.72
N LEU A 473 5.41 -8.15 31.30
CA LEU A 473 6.23 -8.54 30.15
C LEU A 473 5.75 -7.90 28.84
N LYS A 474 4.43 -7.83 28.60
CA LYS A 474 3.87 -7.17 27.42
C LYS A 474 4.21 -5.68 27.39
N VAL A 475 4.05 -4.97 28.51
CA VAL A 475 4.39 -3.54 28.62
C VAL A 475 5.90 -3.34 28.42
N TYR A 476 6.73 -4.17 29.06
CA TYR A 476 8.18 -4.12 28.91
C TYR A 476 8.63 -4.33 27.46
N ILE A 477 8.14 -5.38 26.78
CA ILE A 477 8.48 -5.66 25.37
C ILE A 477 8.09 -4.49 24.46
N ASN A 478 6.92 -3.88 24.69
CA ASN A 478 6.49 -2.71 23.90
C ASN A 478 7.43 -1.51 24.11
N MET A 479 7.88 -1.27 25.35
CA MET A 479 8.86 -0.22 25.64
C MET A 479 10.23 -0.53 25.04
N LEU A 480 10.67 -1.79 25.12
CA LEU A 480 11.92 -2.28 24.55
C LEU A 480 11.91 -2.14 23.01
N PHE A 481 10.85 -2.59 22.35
CA PHE A 481 10.69 -2.44 20.90
C PHE A 481 10.69 -0.96 20.48
N ASN A 482 10.05 -0.09 21.27
CA ASN A 482 10.10 1.35 21.02
C ASN A 482 11.50 1.95 21.15
N SER A 483 12.40 1.36 21.93
CA SER A 483 13.79 1.82 22.04
C SER A 483 14.61 1.59 20.78
N ILE A 484 14.22 0.60 19.96
CA ILE A 484 14.89 0.25 18.70
C ILE A 484 14.12 0.68 17.46
N VAL A 485 13.10 1.54 17.58
CA VAL A 485 12.20 1.85 16.46
C VAL A 485 12.93 2.46 15.25
N GLU A 486 13.96 3.27 15.48
CA GLU A 486 14.76 3.86 14.41
C GLU A 486 15.64 2.79 13.72
N ILE A 487 16.23 1.87 14.48
CA ILE A 487 16.95 0.71 13.94
C ILE A 487 16.00 -0.14 13.08
N VAL A 488 14.82 -0.45 13.62
CA VAL A 488 13.80 -1.24 12.92
C VAL A 488 13.37 -0.56 11.63
N TYR A 489 13.20 0.75 11.63
CA TYR A 489 12.82 1.50 10.43
C TYR A 489 13.88 1.43 9.32
N TYR A 490 15.15 1.71 9.63
CA TYR A 490 16.22 1.60 8.64
C TYR A 490 16.40 0.15 8.16
N ALA A 491 16.26 -0.83 9.05
CA ALA A 491 16.33 -2.25 8.71
C ALA A 491 15.17 -2.67 7.78
N ASP A 492 13.95 -2.20 8.03
CA ASP A 492 12.78 -2.47 7.18
C ASP A 492 12.98 -1.98 5.75
N ILE A 493 13.47 -0.74 5.58
CA ILE A 493 13.86 -0.19 4.27
C ILE A 493 14.91 -1.08 3.58
N ALA A 494 15.88 -1.60 4.33
CA ALA A 494 16.94 -2.47 3.83
C ALA A 494 16.50 -3.93 3.60
N GLY A 495 15.21 -4.25 3.75
CA GLY A 495 14.66 -5.57 3.47
C GLY A 495 14.70 -6.54 4.64
N TYR A 496 14.77 -6.05 5.87
CA TYR A 496 14.71 -6.84 7.09
C TYR A 496 13.35 -6.70 7.79
N GLN A 497 12.73 -7.82 8.11
CA GLN A 497 11.54 -7.89 8.97
C GLN A 497 11.98 -8.23 10.39
N ILE A 498 11.71 -7.32 11.32
CA ILE A 498 12.02 -7.50 12.74
C ILE A 498 10.71 -7.56 13.54
N SER A 499 10.61 -8.53 14.44
CA SER A 499 9.50 -8.61 15.40
C SER A 499 9.98 -9.06 16.76
N ILE A 500 9.38 -8.51 17.81
CA ILE A 500 9.52 -9.00 19.17
C ILE A 500 8.14 -9.44 19.65
N LEU A 501 8.00 -10.72 19.98
CA LEU A 501 6.74 -11.30 20.39
C LEU A 501 6.87 -11.96 21.77
N PRO A 502 5.84 -11.82 22.64
CA PRO A 502 5.80 -12.57 23.88
C PRO A 502 5.75 -14.07 23.59
N HIS A 503 6.45 -14.85 24.41
CA HIS A 503 6.48 -16.31 24.35
C HIS A 503 6.17 -16.85 25.75
N LYS A 504 5.68 -18.09 25.85
CA LYS A 504 5.30 -18.76 27.13
C LYS A 504 6.42 -18.89 28.18
N SER A 505 7.64 -18.45 27.88
CA SER A 505 8.79 -18.58 28.78
C SER A 505 9.68 -17.35 28.68
N GLY A 506 9.15 -16.19 28.27
CA GLY A 506 9.91 -14.97 28.01
C GLY A 506 9.49 -14.34 26.68
N PHE A 507 10.43 -14.04 25.79
CA PHE A 507 10.10 -13.42 24.50
C PHE A 507 11.01 -13.88 23.37
N GLN A 508 10.54 -13.68 22.15
CA GLN A 508 11.24 -14.06 20.93
C GLN A 508 11.51 -12.82 20.09
N LEU A 509 12.78 -12.56 19.79
CA LEU A 509 13.19 -11.67 18.70
C LEU A 509 13.29 -12.51 17.42
N SER A 510 12.62 -12.06 16.37
CA SER A 510 12.73 -12.66 15.05
C SER A 510 13.26 -11.61 14.08
N ILE A 511 14.30 -11.96 13.33
CA ILE A 511 14.86 -11.15 12.26
C ILE A 511 14.86 -12.01 11.00
N TYR A 512 14.25 -11.50 9.93
CA TYR A 512 14.27 -12.13 8.62
C TYR A 512 14.74 -11.13 7.58
N GLY A 513 15.70 -11.46 6.73
CA GLY A 513 16.19 -10.53 5.72
C GLY A 513 17.50 -11.00 5.10
N PHE A 514 18.19 -10.09 4.40
CA PHE A 514 19.46 -10.39 3.74
C PHE A 514 20.55 -10.78 4.74
N ASN A 515 21.43 -11.70 4.36
CA ASN A 515 22.42 -12.24 5.30
C ASN A 515 23.64 -11.34 5.52
N GLY A 516 23.97 -10.43 4.61
CA GLY A 516 25.23 -9.66 4.66
C GLY A 516 25.36 -8.71 5.85
N LYS A 517 24.27 -8.02 6.27
CA LYS A 517 24.27 -7.13 7.45
C LYS A 517 23.51 -7.71 8.66
N MET A 518 23.15 -8.98 8.61
CA MET A 518 22.33 -9.63 9.65
C MET A 518 22.99 -9.60 11.04
N LEU A 519 24.30 -9.83 11.12
CA LEU A 519 25.02 -9.84 12.39
C LEU A 519 25.20 -8.43 12.96
N GLU A 520 25.56 -7.45 12.13
CA GLU A 520 25.65 -6.04 12.53
C GLU A 520 24.31 -5.53 13.07
N LEU A 521 23.21 -5.83 12.36
CA LEU A 521 21.86 -5.50 12.81
C LEU A 521 21.50 -6.17 14.15
N LEU A 522 21.87 -7.45 14.32
CA LEU A 522 21.63 -8.14 15.59
C LEU A 522 22.43 -7.51 16.73
N GLU A 523 23.70 -7.18 16.51
CA GLU A 523 24.57 -6.52 17.50
C GLU A 523 23.98 -5.18 17.95
N ASP A 524 23.57 -4.32 17.00
CA ASP A 524 22.93 -3.03 17.31
C ASP A 524 21.64 -3.20 18.13
N ILE A 525 20.82 -4.21 17.83
CA ILE A 525 19.59 -4.50 18.58
C ILE A 525 19.93 -4.97 20.00
N LEU A 526 20.90 -5.88 20.15
CA LEU A 526 21.32 -6.40 21.45
C LEU A 526 21.97 -5.31 22.31
N ASP A 527 22.79 -4.45 21.72
CA ASP A 527 23.37 -3.28 22.40
C ASP A 527 22.27 -2.32 22.87
N ALA A 528 21.26 -2.06 22.04
CA ALA A 528 20.13 -1.25 22.44
C ALA A 528 19.32 -1.92 23.58
N PHE A 529 19.17 -3.24 23.58
CA PHE A 529 18.52 -3.97 24.67
C PHE A 529 19.31 -3.88 25.98
N LEU A 530 20.64 -4.04 25.91
CA LEU A 530 21.52 -3.97 27.08
C LEU A 530 21.55 -2.57 27.69
N ASN A 531 21.43 -1.53 26.86
CA ASN A 531 21.42 -0.13 27.30
C ASN A 531 20.00 0.41 27.57
N PHE A 532 18.96 -0.40 27.36
CA PHE A 532 17.57 0.03 27.52
C PHE A 532 17.29 0.37 28.99
N GLN A 533 16.76 1.57 29.22
CA GLN A 533 16.29 2.03 30.51
C GLN A 533 14.82 2.43 30.42
N PRO A 534 13.90 1.76 31.13
CA PRO A 534 12.50 2.11 31.11
C PRO A 534 12.30 3.51 31.72
N THR A 535 11.34 4.27 31.19
CA THR A 535 10.99 5.59 31.75
C THR A 535 9.52 5.63 32.11
N LEU A 536 9.17 6.37 33.16
CA LEU A 536 7.80 6.52 33.63
C LEU A 536 6.85 7.04 32.52
N SER A 537 7.35 7.94 31.68
CA SER A 537 6.57 8.48 30.55
C SER A 537 6.24 7.40 29.52
N LYS A 538 7.24 6.59 29.10
CA LYS A 538 7.00 5.48 28.17
C LYS A 538 6.13 4.40 28.79
N TYR A 539 6.34 4.10 30.07
CA TYR A 539 5.52 3.15 30.82
C TYR A 539 4.04 3.56 30.80
N ASN A 540 3.72 4.80 31.17
CA ASN A 540 2.34 5.30 31.17
C ASN A 540 1.73 5.23 29.76
N PHE A 541 2.51 5.62 28.74
CA PHE A 541 2.07 5.55 27.35
C PHE A 541 1.73 4.11 26.92
N PHE A 542 2.62 3.15 27.16
CA PHE A 542 2.39 1.75 26.73
C PHE A 542 1.39 1.00 27.61
N LYS A 543 1.21 1.42 28.88
CA LYS A 543 0.11 0.97 29.74
C LYS A 543 -1.23 1.39 29.17
N GLU A 544 -1.42 2.68 28.87
CA GLU A 544 -2.67 3.17 28.26
C GLU A 544 -2.91 2.57 26.87
N ARG A 545 -1.85 2.42 26.07
CA ARG A 545 -1.96 1.76 24.76
C ARG A 545 -2.42 0.31 24.88
N LEU A 546 -1.82 -0.48 25.79
CA LEU A 546 -2.23 -1.87 26.00
C LEU A 546 -3.68 -1.96 26.49
N LYS A 547 -4.13 -1.01 27.32
CA LYS A 547 -5.53 -0.90 27.74
C LYS A 547 -6.45 -0.65 26.54
N SER A 548 -6.07 0.27 25.66
CA SER A 548 -6.83 0.60 24.44
C SER A 548 -6.82 -0.53 23.40
N ASP A 549 -5.72 -1.29 23.29
CA ASP A 549 -5.60 -2.42 22.35
C ASP A 549 -6.47 -3.62 22.79
N ILE A 550 -6.80 -3.69 24.09
CA ILE A 550 -7.69 -4.70 24.68
C ILE A 550 -9.08 -4.09 24.89
N ASP A 551 -9.74 -3.73 23.79
CA ASP A 551 -11.16 -3.42 23.80
C ASP A 551 -11.96 -4.72 23.61
N ILE A 552 -12.34 -5.34 24.72
CA ILE A 552 -13.05 -6.63 24.76
C ILE A 552 -14.31 -6.60 23.88
N ASP A 553 -15.04 -5.50 23.83
CA ASP A 553 -16.30 -5.41 23.07
C ASP A 553 -16.06 -5.35 21.56
N SER A 554 -14.87 -4.94 21.13
CA SER A 554 -14.44 -4.92 19.73
C SER A 554 -13.75 -6.22 19.27
N ILE A 555 -13.29 -7.06 20.20
CA ILE A 555 -12.62 -8.32 19.88
C ILE A 555 -13.67 -9.34 19.43
N GLU A 556 -13.49 -9.91 18.22
CA GLU A 556 -14.38 -10.94 17.69
C GLU A 556 -14.61 -12.08 18.70
N PRO A 557 -15.87 -12.56 18.88
CA PRO A 557 -16.18 -13.63 19.83
C PRO A 557 -15.30 -14.87 19.67
N ALA A 558 -14.93 -15.22 18.43
CA ALA A 558 -14.02 -16.32 18.13
C ALA A 558 -12.62 -16.12 18.75
N LYS A 559 -12.08 -14.91 18.74
CA LYS A 559 -10.78 -14.58 19.36
C LYS A 559 -10.88 -14.56 20.89
N GLN A 560 -12.00 -14.11 21.45
CA GLN A 560 -12.25 -14.18 22.89
C GLN A 560 -12.31 -15.63 23.38
N ILE A 561 -13.08 -16.48 22.69
CA ILE A 561 -13.18 -17.92 22.97
C ILE A 561 -11.80 -18.58 22.80
N LYS A 562 -11.06 -18.24 21.75
CA LYS A 562 -9.69 -18.74 21.56
C LYS A 562 -8.78 -18.34 22.72
N SER A 563 -8.85 -17.11 23.20
CA SER A 563 -8.06 -16.63 24.36
C SER A 563 -8.36 -17.45 25.62
N VAL A 564 -9.64 -17.69 25.90
CA VAL A 564 -10.07 -18.54 27.04
C VAL A 564 -9.66 -20.00 26.84
N ILE A 565 -9.80 -20.57 25.65
CA ILE A 565 -9.37 -21.95 25.39
C ILE A 565 -7.85 -22.08 25.52
N SER A 566 -7.10 -21.11 24.98
CA SER A 566 -5.64 -21.04 25.11
C SER A 566 -5.21 -20.94 26.56
N SER A 567 -6.00 -20.35 27.48
CA SER A 567 -5.64 -20.32 28.91
C SER A 567 -5.70 -21.68 29.60
N TYR A 568 -6.40 -22.67 29.02
CA TYR A 568 -6.43 -24.04 29.52
C TYR A 568 -5.31 -24.92 28.97
N THR A 569 -4.68 -24.54 27.86
CA THR A 569 -3.70 -25.37 27.13
C THR A 569 -2.31 -24.76 27.03
N GLU A 570 -2.21 -23.44 27.16
CA GLU A 570 -1.01 -22.63 27.04
C GLU A 570 -0.99 -21.59 28.19
N THR A 571 0.17 -21.06 28.58
CA THR A 571 0.28 -20.00 29.61
C THR A 571 -0.18 -18.64 29.05
N TYR A 572 -1.39 -18.59 28.53
CA TYR A 572 -2.07 -17.38 28.06
C TYR A 572 -3.16 -17.00 29.07
N TRP A 573 -3.25 -15.72 29.40
CA TRP A 573 -4.30 -15.23 30.31
C TRP A 573 -5.43 -14.55 29.52
N PRO A 574 -6.70 -14.76 29.91
CA PRO A 574 -7.83 -14.07 29.31
C PRO A 574 -7.65 -12.55 29.33
N TYR A 575 -8.21 -11.87 28.33
CA TYR A 575 -8.09 -10.41 28.19
C TYR A 575 -8.59 -9.64 29.42
N SER A 576 -9.65 -10.11 30.07
CA SER A 576 -10.18 -9.51 31.31
C SER A 576 -9.18 -9.58 32.48
N GLU A 577 -8.45 -10.69 32.61
CA GLU A 577 -7.44 -10.84 33.65
C GLU A 577 -6.21 -9.98 33.38
N ILE A 578 -5.82 -9.83 32.11
CA ILE A 578 -4.76 -8.90 31.69
C ILE A 578 -5.14 -7.45 32.01
N LEU A 579 -6.38 -7.04 31.76
CA LEU A 579 -6.87 -5.70 32.11
C LEU A 579 -6.86 -5.45 33.62
N ASN A 580 -7.36 -6.40 34.42
CA ASN A 580 -7.31 -6.30 35.89
C ASN A 580 -5.86 -6.21 36.40
N ALA A 581 -4.97 -7.02 35.84
CA ALA A 581 -3.54 -6.98 36.15
C ALA A 581 -2.90 -5.63 35.75
N LEU A 582 -3.34 -5.04 34.65
CA LEU A 582 -2.85 -3.75 34.17
C LEU A 582 -3.17 -2.62 35.15
N GLU A 583 -4.32 -2.66 35.82
CA GLU A 583 -4.67 -1.69 36.86
C GLU A 583 -3.71 -1.76 38.05
N LEU A 584 -3.29 -2.97 38.42
CA LEU A 584 -2.37 -3.24 39.53
C LEU A 584 -0.90 -2.99 39.19
N LEU A 585 -0.53 -3.03 37.91
CA LEU A 585 0.84 -2.82 37.46
C LEU A 585 1.33 -1.41 37.82
N THR A 586 2.53 -1.33 38.39
CA THR A 586 3.24 -0.08 38.71
C THR A 586 4.52 0.05 37.88
N PHE A 587 5.09 1.26 37.84
CA PHE A 587 6.37 1.47 37.15
C PHE A 587 7.53 0.73 37.84
N ALA A 588 7.50 0.63 39.18
CA ALA A 588 8.52 -0.10 39.94
C ALA A 588 8.56 -1.59 39.56
N ASP A 589 7.42 -2.18 39.20
CA ASP A 589 7.36 -3.55 38.68
C ASP A 589 8.11 -3.71 37.36
N ILE A 590 8.28 -2.64 36.56
CA ILE A 590 9.01 -2.67 35.29
C ILE A 590 10.51 -2.41 35.47
N GLU A 591 10.90 -1.74 36.55
CA GLU A 591 12.30 -1.44 36.87
C GLU A 591 13.06 -2.64 37.45
N MET A 592 12.36 -3.59 38.08
CA MET A 592 12.88 -4.85 38.62
C MET A 592 12.96 -5.95 37.55
#